data_AF-A0A6P1UFP8-F1
#
_entry.id   AF-A0A6P1UFP8-F1
#
_cell.length_a   1.000
_cell.length_b   1.000
_cell.length_c   1.000
_cell.angle_alpha   90.00
_cell.angle_beta   90.00
_cell.angle_gamma   90.00
#
_symmetry.space_group_name_H-M   'P 1'
#
loop_
_entity.id
_entity.type
_entity.pdbx_description
1 polymer ?
#
loop_
_entity_poly.entity_id
_entity_poly.type
_entity_poly.pdbx_seq_one_letter_code
_entity_poly.pdbx_strand_id
1 'polypeptide(L)'
;MTLRFLFRPLWIAAIVTVAAVTLLPMPNMSELPQQSDKVAHFACYAILGCLAVLAQKSRRWQVLAVLAMVVMGVAIECIQYFLPWRSFEAMDMLANTVGVTSGVIISLLWPHVRRGGRGQ
;
A
#
# COMPACT_ATOMS: atom_id res chain seq x y z
N MET A 1 -9.10 -24.63 -2.76
CA MET A 1 -9.22 -23.20 -3.12
C MET A 1 -7.96 -22.48 -2.69
N THR A 2 -7.14 -22.00 -3.62
CA THR A 2 -5.85 -21.35 -3.27
C THR A 2 -6.18 -20.03 -2.56
N LEU A 3 -5.73 -19.83 -1.31
CA LEU A 3 -5.95 -18.61 -0.50
C LEU A 3 -5.76 -17.29 -1.28
N ARG A 4 -4.89 -17.31 -2.29
CA ARG A 4 -4.61 -16.23 -3.24
C ARG A 4 -5.85 -15.68 -3.97
N PHE A 5 -6.87 -16.52 -4.24
CA PHE A 5 -8.12 -16.08 -4.86
C PHE A 5 -8.95 -15.16 -3.94
N LEU A 6 -8.75 -15.25 -2.62
CA LEU A 6 -9.36 -14.34 -1.65
C LEU A 6 -8.52 -13.08 -1.46
N PHE A 7 -7.19 -13.22 -1.41
CA PHE A 7 -6.29 -12.09 -1.19
C PHE A 7 -6.17 -11.15 -2.41
N ARG A 8 -6.35 -11.65 -3.64
CA ARG A 8 -6.33 -10.80 -4.84
C ARG A 8 -7.45 -9.75 -4.89
N PRO A 9 -8.73 -10.10 -4.77
CA PRO A 9 -9.80 -9.10 -4.74
C PRO A 9 -9.67 -8.19 -3.53
N LEU A 10 -9.24 -8.71 -2.36
CA LEU A 10 -8.97 -7.89 -1.19
C LEU A 10 -7.86 -6.86 -1.43
N TRP A 11 -6.78 -7.27 -2.10
CA TRP A 11 -5.67 -6.39 -2.45
C TRP A 11 -6.10 -5.31 -3.44
N ILE A 12 -6.87 -5.66 -4.47
CA ILE A 12 -7.43 -4.70 -5.42
C ILE A 12 -8.37 -3.73 -4.71
N ALA A 13 -9.27 -4.23 -3.85
CA ALA A 13 -10.17 -3.38 -3.07
C ALA A 13 -9.36 -2.42 -2.18
N ALA A 14 -8.31 -2.90 -1.51
CA ALA A 14 -7.45 -2.05 -0.70
C ALA A 14 -6.74 -0.96 -1.54
N ILE A 15 -6.26 -1.27 -2.75
CA ILE A 15 -5.68 -0.28 -3.67
C ILE A 15 -6.70 0.81 -3.98
N VAL A 16 -7.91 0.41 -4.38
CA VAL A 16 -9.00 1.34 -4.72
C VAL A 16 -9.38 2.18 -3.52
N THR A 17 -9.49 1.59 -2.34
CA THR A 17 -9.79 2.31 -1.09
C THR A 17 -8.71 3.33 -0.76
N VAL A 18 -7.42 2.96 -0.82
CA VAL A 18 -6.33 3.89 -0.52
C VAL A 18 -6.31 5.03 -1.54
N ALA A 19 -6.47 4.75 -2.83
CA ALA A 19 -6.56 5.80 -3.86
C ALA A 19 -7.76 6.72 -3.64
N ALA A 20 -8.94 6.17 -3.34
CA ALA A 20 -10.13 6.96 -3.08
C ALA A 20 -9.98 7.83 -1.83
N VAL A 21 -9.51 7.27 -0.71
CA VAL A 21 -9.35 7.98 0.57
C VAL A 21 -8.28 9.07 0.48
N THR A 22 -7.25 8.91 -0.34
CA THR A 22 -6.20 9.92 -0.52
C THR A 22 -6.60 11.04 -1.48
N LEU A 23 -7.46 10.77 -2.47
CA LEU A 23 -7.87 11.77 -3.47
C LEU A 23 -9.15 12.53 -3.09
N LEU A 24 -10.10 11.87 -2.43
CA LEU A 24 -11.39 12.48 -2.10
C LEU A 24 -11.27 13.48 -0.93
N PRO A 25 -12.19 14.44 -0.82
CA PRO A 25 -12.27 15.32 0.34
C PRO A 25 -12.47 14.50 1.62
N MET A 26 -11.69 14.78 2.65
CA MET A 26 -11.84 14.15 3.97
C MET A 26 -12.33 15.21 4.96
N PRO A 27 -13.17 14.85 5.96
CA PRO A 27 -13.56 15.79 7.01
C PRO A 27 -12.35 16.44 7.67
N ASN A 28 -12.50 17.67 8.18
CA ASN A 28 -11.42 18.37 8.88
C ASN A 28 -10.94 17.53 10.07
N MET A 29 -9.72 17.02 9.97
CA MET A 29 -9.04 16.23 11.00
C MET A 29 -8.22 17.11 11.95
N SER A 30 -8.68 18.34 12.22
CA SER A 30 -7.94 19.36 12.99
C SER A 30 -7.65 18.96 14.45
N GLU A 31 -8.29 17.90 14.94
CA GLU A 31 -8.08 17.38 16.29
C GLU A 31 -7.09 16.21 16.37
N LEU A 32 -6.56 15.73 15.24
CA LEU A 32 -5.59 14.64 15.27
C LEU A 32 -4.19 15.11 15.69
N PRO A 33 -3.39 14.24 16.34
CA PRO A 33 -1.99 14.51 16.62
C PRO A 33 -1.21 14.89 15.37
N GLN A 34 -0.20 15.74 15.53
CA GLN A 34 0.69 16.12 14.44
C GLN A 34 1.31 14.86 13.79
N GLN A 35 1.36 14.82 12.46
CA GLN A 35 1.87 13.69 11.66
C GLN A 35 1.03 12.39 11.69
N SER A 36 -0.20 12.42 12.23
CA SER A 36 -1.10 11.25 12.22
C SER A 36 -1.40 10.73 10.80
N ASP A 37 -1.46 11.63 9.84
CA ASP A 37 -1.57 11.35 8.42
C ASP A 37 -0.39 10.52 7.91
N LYS A 38 0.84 10.82 8.31
CA LYS A 38 2.05 10.09 7.86
C LYS A 38 2.05 8.66 8.41
N VAL A 39 1.56 8.48 9.64
CA VAL A 39 1.35 7.16 10.23
C VAL A 39 0.26 6.40 9.47
N ALA A 40 -0.83 7.06 9.09
CA ALA A 40 -1.89 6.46 8.28
C ALA A 40 -1.39 6.03 6.89
N HIS A 41 -0.63 6.89 6.20
CA HIS A 41 0.03 6.59 4.94
C HIS A 41 0.96 5.38 5.06
N PHE A 42 1.85 5.38 6.05
CA PHE A 42 2.72 4.24 6.34
C PHE A 42 1.91 2.95 6.58
N ALA A 43 0.89 2.99 7.43
CA ALA A 43 0.09 1.82 7.80
C ALA A 43 -0.70 1.26 6.60
N CYS A 44 -1.37 2.13 5.85
CA CYS A 44 -2.11 1.76 4.64
C CYS A 44 -1.18 1.09 3.62
N TYR A 45 -0.02 1.68 3.34
CA TYR A 45 0.94 1.12 2.39
C TYR A 45 1.61 -0.15 2.92
N ALA A 46 1.83 -0.30 4.22
CA ALA A 46 2.31 -1.54 4.82
C ALA A 46 1.30 -2.69 4.65
N ILE A 47 0.01 -2.44 4.90
CA ILE A 47 -1.05 -3.45 4.67
C ILE A 47 -1.10 -3.83 3.19
N LEU A 48 -1.03 -2.85 2.31
CA LEU A 48 -0.97 -3.02 0.86
C LEU A 48 0.23 -3.89 0.42
N GLY A 49 1.41 -3.66 1.00
CA GLY A 49 2.61 -4.47 0.77
C GLY A 49 2.44 -5.91 1.26
N CYS A 50 1.83 -6.11 2.44
CA CYS A 50 1.54 -7.45 2.95
C CYS A 50 0.59 -8.22 2.03
N LEU A 51 -0.51 -7.58 1.65
CA LEU A 51 -1.51 -8.15 0.75
C LEU A 51 -0.92 -8.45 -0.63
N ALA A 52 0.01 -7.65 -1.13
CA ALA A 52 0.72 -7.92 -2.40
C ALA A 52 1.47 -9.26 -2.34
N VAL A 53 2.18 -9.54 -1.25
CA VAL A 53 2.91 -10.82 -1.09
C VAL A 53 1.96 -12.00 -1.07
N LEU A 54 0.84 -11.89 -0.35
CA LEU A 54 -0.18 -12.93 -0.23
C LEU A 54 -0.96 -13.16 -1.53
N ALA A 55 -1.25 -12.09 -2.27
CA ALA A 55 -2.02 -12.11 -3.51
C ALA A 55 -1.22 -12.65 -4.71
N GLN A 56 0.11 -12.51 -4.74
CA GLN A 56 0.91 -12.79 -5.92
C GLN A 56 1.66 -14.11 -5.90
N LYS A 57 1.57 -14.87 -7.00
CA LYS A 57 2.06 -16.27 -7.11
C LYS A 57 3.58 -16.41 -7.08
N SER A 58 4.31 -15.46 -7.66
CA SER A 58 5.76 -15.54 -7.81
C SER A 58 6.45 -14.26 -7.31
N ARG A 59 7.74 -14.40 -6.98
CA ARG A 59 8.59 -13.27 -6.56
C ARG A 59 8.61 -12.14 -7.59
N ARG A 60 8.59 -12.46 -8.89
CA ARG A 60 8.51 -11.46 -9.98
C ARG A 60 7.25 -10.60 -9.85
N TRP A 61 6.09 -11.22 -9.65
CA TRP A 61 4.82 -10.51 -9.49
C TRP A 61 4.75 -9.72 -8.17
N GLN A 62 5.40 -10.20 -7.11
CA GLN A 62 5.53 -9.45 -5.85
C GLN A 62 6.37 -8.18 -6.04
N VAL A 63 7.52 -8.26 -6.70
CA VAL A 63 8.35 -7.07 -7.00
C VAL A 63 7.60 -6.08 -7.88
N LEU A 64 6.92 -6.55 -8.94
CA LEU A 64 6.11 -5.67 -9.79
C LEU A 64 4.98 -4.99 -9.02
N ALA A 65 4.34 -5.70 -8.09
CA ALA A 65 3.30 -5.12 -7.25
C ALA A 65 3.84 -4.02 -6.32
N VAL A 66 5.03 -4.21 -5.72
CA VAL A 66 5.68 -3.19 -4.89
C VAL A 66 6.04 -1.96 -5.72
N LEU A 67 6.67 -2.16 -6.88
CA LEU A 67 7.00 -1.05 -7.79
C LEU A 67 5.75 -0.29 -8.22
N ALA A 68 4.67 -1.00 -8.57
CA ALA A 68 3.40 -0.38 -8.93
C ALA A 68 2.83 0.46 -7.78
N MET A 69 2.96 0.02 -6.53
CA MET A 69 2.51 0.77 -5.35
C MET A 69 3.35 2.00 -5.07
N VAL A 70 4.66 1.93 -5.23
CA VAL A 70 5.54 3.11 -5.12
C VAL A 70 5.18 4.14 -6.19
N VAL A 71 5.03 3.69 -7.45
CA VAL A 71 4.61 4.56 -8.56
C VAL A 71 3.23 5.16 -8.30
N MET A 72 2.28 4.37 -7.78
CA MET A 72 0.95 4.85 -7.40
C MET A 72 1.02 5.93 -6.32
N GLY A 73 1.85 5.74 -5.28
CA GLY A 73 2.03 6.73 -4.21
C GLY A 73 2.58 8.05 -4.75
N VAL A 74 3.61 8.00 -5.59
CA VAL A 74 4.15 9.20 -6.26
C VAL A 74 3.09 9.86 -7.15
N ALA A 75 2.35 9.07 -7.93
CA ALA A 75 1.31 9.59 -8.82
C ALA A 75 0.17 10.26 -8.05
N ILE A 76 -0.28 9.68 -6.93
CA ILE A 76 -1.33 10.25 -6.08
C ILE A 76 -0.90 11.62 -5.54
N GLU A 77 0.30 11.74 -5.00
CA GLU A 77 0.82 13.01 -4.49
C GLU A 77 0.92 14.06 -5.61
N CYS A 78 1.43 13.67 -6.78
CA CYS A 78 1.44 14.55 -7.95
C CYS A 78 0.03 14.99 -8.38
N ILE A 79 -0.98 14.13 -8.25
CA ILE A 79 -2.37 14.49 -8.52
C ILE A 79 -2.90 15.45 -7.45
N GLN A 80 -2.58 15.21 -6.18
CA GLN A 80 -3.00 16.07 -5.05
C GLN A 80 -2.51 17.50 -5.18
N TYR A 81 -1.35 17.73 -5.83
CA TYR A 81 -0.89 19.08 -6.18
C TYR A 81 -1.94 19.91 -6.94
N PHE A 82 -2.80 19.26 -7.74
CA PHE A 82 -3.85 19.91 -8.53
C PHE A 82 -5.20 19.94 -7.82
N LEU A 83 -5.32 19.40 -6.60
CA LEU A 83 -6.59 19.31 -5.87
C LEU A 83 -6.63 20.38 -4.77
N PRO A 84 -7.62 21.30 -4.76
CA PRO A 84 -7.65 22.40 -3.79
C PRO A 84 -7.93 21.97 -2.33
N TRP A 85 -8.40 20.74 -2.13
CA TRP A 85 -8.66 20.16 -0.80
C TRP A 85 -7.55 19.20 -0.34
N ARG A 86 -6.43 19.10 -1.09
CA ARG A 86 -5.26 18.29 -0.71
C ARG A 86 -3.99 19.11 -0.85
N SER A 87 -2.97 18.71 -0.08
CA SER A 87 -1.61 19.22 -0.16
C SER A 87 -0.72 18.18 -0.83
N PHE A 88 0.19 18.63 -1.69
CA PHE A 88 1.30 17.81 -2.15
C PHE A 88 2.33 17.68 -1.02
N GLU A 89 2.70 16.46 -0.63
CA GLU A 89 3.64 16.25 0.48
C GLU A 89 4.67 15.16 0.19
N ALA A 90 5.92 15.57 -0.05
CA ALA A 90 7.02 14.62 -0.30
C ALA A 90 7.25 13.62 0.85
N MET A 91 6.89 14.00 2.09
CA MET A 91 6.96 13.11 3.25
C MET A 91 5.93 11.98 3.19
N ASP A 92 4.79 12.17 2.52
CA ASP A 92 3.83 11.10 2.28
C ASP A 92 4.34 10.10 1.25
N MET A 93 5.04 10.57 0.20
CA MET A 93 5.74 9.66 -0.73
C MET A 93 6.73 8.75 0.00
N LEU A 94 7.48 9.32 0.95
CA LEU A 94 8.42 8.56 1.78
C LEU A 94 7.69 7.57 2.69
N ALA A 95 6.64 8.01 3.39
CA ALA A 95 5.83 7.16 4.26
C ALA A 95 5.19 6.00 3.49
N ASN A 96 4.66 6.26 2.30
CA ASN A 96 4.09 5.26 1.39
C ASN A 96 5.14 4.22 0.98
N THR A 97 6.33 4.68 0.56
CA THR A 97 7.43 3.82 0.11
C THR A 97 7.98 2.95 1.23
N VAL A 98 8.21 3.54 2.40
CA VAL A 98 8.69 2.83 3.60
C VAL A 98 7.63 1.85 4.10
N GLY A 99 6.35 2.23 4.07
CA GLY A 99 5.21 1.37 4.40
C GLY A 99 5.18 0.12 3.54
N VAL A 100 5.10 0.26 2.21
CA VAL A 100 4.99 -0.88 1.30
C VAL A 100 6.20 -1.82 1.40
N THR A 101 7.39 -1.27 1.54
CA THR A 101 8.62 -2.05 1.70
C THR A 101 8.61 -2.83 3.01
N SER A 102 8.18 -2.20 4.11
CA SER A 102 8.04 -2.84 5.42
C SER A 102 7.02 -3.98 5.39
N GLY A 103 5.84 -3.76 4.81
CA GLY A 103 4.81 -4.79 4.69
C GLY A 103 5.27 -6.03 3.92
N VAL A 104 6.04 -5.81 2.85
CA VAL A 104 6.64 -6.90 2.07
C VAL A 104 7.66 -7.67 2.91
N ILE A 105 8.58 -6.97 3.58
CA ILE A 105 9.60 -7.60 4.44
C ILE A 105 8.91 -8.44 5.52
N ILE A 106 7.95 -7.88 6.25
CA ILE A 106 7.18 -8.57 7.29
C ILE A 106 6.54 -9.85 6.73
N SER A 107 5.88 -9.76 5.59
CA SER A 107 5.21 -10.90 4.97
C SER A 107 6.17 -11.98 4.47
N LEU A 108 7.36 -11.61 4.02
CA LEU A 108 8.41 -12.55 3.61
C LEU A 108 9.09 -13.21 4.81
N LEU A 109 9.14 -12.55 5.98
CA LEU A 109 9.65 -13.14 7.22
C LEU A 109 8.67 -14.16 7.81
N TRP A 110 7.38 -14.09 7.47
CA TRP A 110 6.38 -15.03 7.95
C TRP A 110 6.54 -16.45 7.35
N PRO A 111 6.82 -17.49 8.15
CA PRO A 111 7.16 -18.83 7.64
C PRO A 111 6.07 -19.51 6.79
N HIS A 112 4.79 -19.21 7.08
CA HIS A 112 3.66 -19.83 6.40
C HIS A 112 3.50 -19.37 4.94
N VAL A 113 4.02 -18.20 4.58
CA VAL A 113 3.98 -17.66 3.21
C VAL A 113 5.00 -18.36 2.31
N ARG A 114 6.10 -18.89 2.88
CA ARG A 114 7.21 -19.51 2.14
C ARG A 114 6.93 -20.92 1.60
N ARG A 115 5.82 -21.56 1.98
CA ARG A 115 5.53 -22.96 1.61
C ARG A 115 4.83 -23.15 0.25
N GLY A 116 4.26 -22.09 -0.34
CA GLY A 116 3.48 -22.19 -1.59
C GLY A 116 4.23 -21.91 -2.90
N GLY A 117 5.57 -21.84 -2.87
CA GLY A 117 6.39 -21.39 -4.02
C GLY A 117 7.72 -22.11 -4.22
N ARG A 118 8.05 -23.14 -3.44
CA ARG A 118 9.11 -24.08 -3.80
C ARG A 118 8.48 -25.11 -4.75
N GLY A 119 8.94 -25.09 -6.00
CA GLY A 119 8.41 -25.91 -7.09
C GLY A 119 8.29 -27.38 -6.72
N GLN A 120 7.11 -27.93 -6.98
CA GLN A 120 7.01 -29.15 -7.78
C GLN A 120 7.19 -28.76 -9.23
#